data_AF-H3B1Q1-F1
#
_entry.id   AF-H3B1Q1-F1
#
_cell.length_a   1.000
_cell.length_b   1.000
_cell.length_c   1.000
_cell.angle_alpha   90.00
_cell.angle_beta   90.00
_cell.angle_gamma   90.00
#
_symmetry.space_group_name_H-M   'P 1'
#
loop_
_entity.id
_entity.type
_entity.pdbx_description
1 polymer ?
#
loop_
_entity_poly.entity_id
_entity_poly.type
_entity_poly.pdbx_seq_one_letter_code
_entity_poly.pdbx_strand_id
1 'polypeptide(L)'
;SIMDKKKAVNGDIDSSDGCIIPGFGEAETAAEMKGEKAKGRRKKLIGFLKQNLVVILTVSGVLVGVGIGMAMRHMNLTKAQMTYFAFPGEMLLRMLKMIILPLVVCSLISGAASLDTRSLGKLGGIAISYFLVTTLIACSLAVALAFIIKPGAGAGSLNSNTLGLANTIPINKEPVDSFLDLARNLFPSNLVVAAFRSVRSTGVILSFLPVFGSVYKILGSRLHRDSSHTFWFISHIAQIKQSMNLELLQVPMATEIEGMNILGLVLFAIVFGIALRKLGPEGEELIKFFNAFNEATMVLVSWIMWYVPIGIMFLVGSKIVEMEDVVLLVTSLGKYIFASILGHIIQGGIILPLIYFAFTRKNPFTFLLGLLTPFATAFATCS
;
A
#
# COMPACT_ATOMS: atom_id res chain seq x y z
N SER A 1 65.48 28.32 0.09
CA SER A 1 65.70 28.90 -1.24
C SER A 1 64.59 29.92 -1.49
N ILE A 2 64.87 31.19 -1.16
CA ILE A 2 64.88 32.33 -2.11
C ILE A 2 63.42 32.78 -2.42
N MET A 3 62.88 33.81 -1.74
CA MET A 3 62.98 35.26 -2.09
C MET A 3 62.51 35.51 -3.54
N ASP A 4 61.52 36.36 -3.84
CA ASP A 4 61.53 37.84 -3.73
C ASP A 4 60.07 38.35 -3.85
N LYS A 5 59.57 39.24 -2.99
CA LYS A 5 59.74 40.72 -2.95
C LYS A 5 59.23 41.50 -4.17
N LYS A 6 58.24 42.36 -3.91
CA LYS A 6 58.29 43.85 -4.08
C LYS A 6 57.05 44.46 -3.40
N LYS A 7 57.20 45.14 -2.26
CA LYS A 7 57.38 46.60 -2.06
C LYS A 7 56.17 47.41 -2.59
N ALA A 8 55.28 47.94 -1.73
CA ALA A 8 55.41 49.06 -0.77
C ALA A 8 55.50 50.44 -1.45
N VAL A 9 54.49 51.29 -1.20
CA VAL A 9 54.58 52.76 -1.22
C VAL A 9 53.71 53.34 -0.09
N ASN A 10 54.34 54.18 0.73
CA ASN A 10 53.84 55.01 1.83
C ASN A 10 52.99 56.20 1.34
N GLY A 11 52.25 56.85 2.26
CA GLY A 11 51.94 58.28 2.13
C GLY A 11 50.78 58.80 3.00
N ASP A 12 51.13 59.22 4.21
CA ASP A 12 50.61 60.29 5.10
C ASP A 12 49.31 61.08 4.80
N ILE A 13 48.55 61.22 5.91
CA ILE A 13 47.79 62.37 6.46
C ILE A 13 47.61 63.62 5.58
N ASP A 14 46.36 64.02 5.32
CA ASP A 14 45.95 65.42 5.49
C ASP A 14 44.46 65.55 5.85
N SER A 15 44.17 66.53 6.73
CA SER A 15 42.83 66.95 7.13
C SER A 15 42.42 68.16 6.29
N SER A 16 41.24 68.12 5.66
CA SER A 16 40.53 69.35 5.32
C SER A 16 39.06 69.08 5.02
N ASP A 17 38.23 69.84 5.71
CA ASP A 17 36.77 69.86 5.70
C ASP A 17 36.14 70.00 4.30
N GLY A 18 34.99 69.33 4.11
CA GLY A 18 34.19 69.47 2.89
C GLY A 18 32.82 68.77 2.96
N CYS A 19 31.87 69.38 3.67
CA CYS A 19 30.41 69.31 3.47
C CYS A 19 29.80 67.92 3.15
N ILE A 20 29.38 67.20 4.19
CA ILE A 20 28.42 66.10 4.05
C ILE A 20 27.05 66.69 3.68
N ILE A 21 26.53 66.30 2.52
CA ILE A 21 25.10 66.37 2.20
C ILE A 21 24.50 65.02 2.64
N PRO A 22 23.78 64.92 3.77
CA PRO A 22 23.19 63.66 4.20
C PRO A 22 21.81 63.55 3.55
N GLY A 23 21.56 62.51 2.75
CA GLY A 23 20.18 62.25 2.34
C GLY A 23 19.92 61.27 1.21
N PHE A 24 20.89 60.95 0.35
CA PHE A 24 20.63 60.08 -0.80
C PHE A 24 21.31 58.70 -0.75
N GLY A 25 22.45 58.55 -0.05
CA GLY A 25 23.20 57.29 -0.04
C GLY A 25 22.64 56.17 0.86
N GLU A 26 21.98 56.50 1.97
CA GLU A 26 21.49 55.49 2.94
C GLU A 26 20.22 54.77 2.49
N ALA A 27 19.36 55.43 1.70
CA ALA A 27 18.17 54.79 1.13
C ALA A 27 18.54 53.79 0.03
N GLU A 28 19.58 54.09 -0.76
CA GLU A 28 20.04 53.26 -1.87
C GLU A 28 20.82 52.03 -1.36
N THR A 29 21.70 52.17 -0.36
CA THR A 29 22.38 51.03 0.27
C THR A 29 21.43 50.14 1.09
N ALA A 30 20.39 50.69 1.72
CA ALA A 30 19.37 49.88 2.41
C ALA A 30 18.46 49.11 1.42
N ALA A 31 18.18 49.70 0.25
CA ALA A 31 17.44 49.04 -0.83
C ALA A 31 18.28 47.93 -1.50
N GLU A 32 19.57 48.16 -1.74
CA GLU A 32 20.50 47.16 -2.28
C GLU A 32 20.74 46.01 -1.29
N MET A 33 20.97 46.28 0.01
CA MET A 33 21.08 45.23 1.03
C MET A 33 19.78 44.42 1.21
N LYS A 34 18.60 45.04 1.07
CA LYS A 34 17.31 44.31 1.04
C LYS A 34 17.19 43.44 -0.20
N GLY A 35 17.61 43.95 -1.37
CA GLY A 35 17.62 43.23 -2.64
C GLY A 35 18.58 42.03 -2.64
N GLU A 36 19.73 42.14 -2.00
CA GLU A 36 20.72 41.08 -1.89
C GLU A 36 20.29 39.97 -0.91
N LYS A 37 19.73 40.36 0.25
CA LYS A 37 19.09 39.41 1.19
C LYS A 37 17.90 38.70 0.54
N ALA A 38 17.10 39.39 -0.27
CA ALA A 38 15.99 38.79 -1.02
C ALA A 38 16.48 37.81 -2.11
N LYS A 39 17.55 38.15 -2.85
CA LYS A 39 18.20 37.23 -3.82
C LYS A 39 18.76 35.98 -3.12
N GLY A 40 19.38 36.12 -1.95
CA GLY A 40 19.85 34.99 -1.14
C GLY A 40 18.72 34.10 -0.64
N ARG A 41 17.62 34.69 -0.16
CA ARG A 41 16.41 33.96 0.29
C ARG A 41 15.73 33.22 -0.87
N ARG A 42 15.63 33.84 -2.05
CA ARG A 42 15.07 33.22 -3.26
C ARG A 42 15.93 32.05 -3.76
N LYS A 43 17.26 32.18 -3.74
CA LYS A 43 18.16 31.05 -4.09
C LYS A 43 18.02 29.88 -3.11
N LYS A 44 17.94 30.15 -1.80
CA LYS A 44 17.67 29.12 -0.78
C LYS A 44 16.30 28.46 -0.96
N LEU A 45 15.26 29.24 -1.25
CA LEU A 45 13.91 28.74 -1.50
C LEU A 45 13.84 27.87 -2.75
N ILE A 46 14.47 28.28 -3.85
CA ILE A 46 14.56 27.47 -5.08
C ILE A 46 15.34 26.18 -4.83
N GLY A 47 16.42 26.25 -4.04
CA GLY A 47 17.16 25.05 -3.62
C GLY A 47 16.26 24.06 -2.86
N PHE A 48 15.51 24.56 -1.87
CA PHE A 48 14.56 23.76 -1.10
C PHE A 48 13.43 23.16 -1.96
N LEU A 49 12.85 23.95 -2.86
CA LEU A 49 11.81 23.51 -3.79
C LEU A 49 12.31 22.40 -4.73
N LYS A 50 13.54 22.50 -5.22
CA LYS A 50 14.14 21.46 -6.08
C LYS A 50 14.39 20.16 -5.32
N GLN A 51 14.83 20.23 -4.07
CA GLN A 51 15.10 19.05 -3.24
C GLN A 51 13.83 18.27 -2.88
N ASN A 52 12.73 18.98 -2.60
CA ASN A 52 11.47 18.37 -2.15
C ASN A 52 10.39 18.39 -3.24
N LEU A 53 10.77 18.52 -4.51
CA LEU A 53 9.85 18.80 -5.62
C LEU A 53 8.75 17.74 -5.72
N VAL A 54 9.11 16.45 -5.66
CA VAL A 54 8.17 15.33 -5.82
C VAL A 54 7.13 15.33 -4.69
N VAL A 55 7.54 15.56 -3.44
CA VAL A 55 6.64 15.61 -2.29
C VAL A 55 5.68 16.78 -2.40
N ILE A 56 6.20 17.97 -2.73
CA ILE A 56 5.40 19.19 -2.88
C ILE A 56 4.40 19.02 -4.02
N LEU A 57 4.83 18.49 -5.17
CA LEU A 57 3.96 18.18 -6.30
C LEU A 57 2.86 17.20 -5.90
N THR A 58 3.19 16.17 -5.12
CA THR A 58 2.21 15.16 -4.71
C THR A 58 1.15 15.74 -3.76
N VAL A 59 1.57 16.50 -2.75
CA VAL A 59 0.63 17.19 -1.83
C VAL A 59 -0.24 18.18 -2.59
N SER A 60 0.36 18.97 -3.49
CA SER A 60 -0.39 19.92 -4.32
C SER A 60 -1.35 19.19 -5.28
N GLY A 61 -0.96 18.07 -5.86
CA GLY A 61 -1.78 17.24 -6.73
C GLY A 61 -2.99 16.65 -6.00
N VAL A 62 -2.84 16.24 -4.73
CA VAL A 62 -3.98 15.84 -3.90
C VAL A 62 -4.95 17.00 -3.71
N LEU A 63 -4.47 18.18 -3.31
CA LEU A 63 -5.32 19.36 -3.07
C LEU A 63 -6.06 19.80 -4.34
N VAL A 64 -5.35 19.85 -5.48
CA VAL A 64 -5.93 20.17 -6.79
C VAL A 64 -6.92 19.10 -7.21
N GLY A 65 -6.61 17.82 -6.98
CA GLY A 65 -7.50 16.69 -7.27
C GLY A 65 -8.82 16.77 -6.48
N VAL A 66 -8.75 17.14 -5.20
CA VAL A 66 -9.94 17.40 -4.38
C VAL A 66 -10.77 18.55 -4.96
N GLY A 67 -10.14 19.67 -5.31
CA GLY A 67 -10.81 20.84 -5.89
C GLY A 67 -11.49 20.52 -7.23
N ILE A 68 -10.78 19.85 -8.14
CA ILE A 68 -11.33 19.43 -9.44
C ILE A 68 -12.47 18.42 -9.25
N GLY A 69 -12.31 17.44 -8.35
CA GLY A 69 -13.35 16.46 -8.05
C GLY A 69 -14.64 17.10 -7.53
N MET A 70 -14.52 18.06 -6.61
CA MET A 70 -15.68 18.83 -6.12
C MET A 70 -16.33 19.67 -7.23
N ALA A 71 -15.54 20.32 -8.08
CA ALA A 71 -16.06 21.11 -9.21
C ALA A 71 -16.80 20.22 -10.23
N MET A 72 -16.21 19.08 -10.61
CA MET A 72 -16.78 18.13 -11.57
C MET A 72 -18.08 17.49 -11.08
N ARG A 73 -18.22 17.30 -9.76
CA ARG A 73 -19.45 16.81 -9.15
C ARG A 73 -20.65 17.75 -9.39
N HIS A 74 -20.43 19.07 -9.45
CA HIS A 74 -21.50 20.02 -9.77
C HIS A 74 -21.97 19.96 -11.23
N MET A 75 -21.19 19.34 -12.13
CA MET A 75 -21.43 19.36 -13.58
C MET A 75 -22.21 18.14 -14.11
N ASN A 76 -22.76 17.27 -13.26
CA ASN A 76 -23.58 16.09 -13.63
C ASN A 76 -22.98 15.27 -14.79
N LEU A 77 -21.73 14.83 -14.64
CA LEU A 77 -20.99 14.10 -15.67
C LEU A 77 -21.66 12.75 -16.03
N THR A 78 -21.60 12.39 -17.30
CA THR A 78 -22.01 11.06 -17.76
C THR A 78 -20.98 10.01 -17.32
N LYS A 79 -21.41 8.76 -17.08
CA LYS A 79 -20.51 7.64 -16.70
C LYS A 79 -19.30 7.48 -17.62
N ALA A 80 -19.46 7.66 -18.94
CA ALA A 80 -18.36 7.58 -19.89
C ALA A 80 -17.30 8.68 -19.68
N GLN A 81 -17.72 9.90 -19.37
CA GLN A 81 -16.82 11.02 -19.09
C GLN A 81 -16.06 10.80 -17.78
N MET A 82 -16.71 10.18 -16.78
CA MET A 82 -16.05 9.81 -15.53
C MET A 82 -14.92 8.80 -15.76
N THR A 83 -15.13 7.79 -16.62
CA THR A 83 -14.08 6.83 -16.98
C THR A 83 -12.89 7.52 -17.66
N TYR A 84 -13.14 8.44 -18.60
CA TYR A 84 -12.06 9.18 -19.26
C TYR A 84 -11.30 10.10 -18.29
N PHE A 85 -12.01 10.73 -17.35
CA PHE A 85 -11.39 11.55 -16.32
C PHE A 85 -10.52 10.73 -15.34
N ALA A 86 -10.94 9.50 -15.00
CA ALA A 86 -10.19 8.61 -14.11
C ALA A 86 -8.96 7.96 -14.76
N PHE A 87 -8.85 8.00 -16.10
CA PHE A 87 -7.85 7.26 -16.87
C PHE A 87 -6.38 7.50 -16.43
N PRO A 88 -5.92 8.75 -16.19
CA PRO A 88 -4.54 8.97 -15.75
C PRO A 88 -4.24 8.33 -14.38
N GLY A 89 -5.23 8.32 -13.48
CA GLY A 89 -5.14 7.64 -12.19
C GLY A 89 -5.14 6.13 -12.31
N GLU A 90 -5.92 5.59 -13.25
CA GLU A 90 -5.90 4.15 -13.57
C GLU A 90 -4.53 3.72 -14.12
N MET A 91 -3.92 4.51 -15.01
CA MET A 91 -2.58 4.25 -15.51
C MET A 91 -1.53 4.21 -14.40
N LEU A 92 -1.65 5.10 -13.39
CA LEU A 92 -0.79 5.04 -12.19
C LEU A 92 -0.92 3.68 -11.50
N LEU A 93 -2.14 3.23 -11.22
CA LEU A 93 -2.37 1.94 -10.57
C LEU A 93 -1.82 0.77 -11.38
N ARG A 94 -1.95 0.81 -12.72
CA ARG A 94 -1.39 -0.23 -13.60
C ARG A 94 0.14 -0.25 -13.58
N MET A 95 0.79 0.92 -13.63
CA MET A 95 2.24 1.04 -13.50
C MET A 95 2.74 0.51 -12.16
N LEU A 96 2.07 0.86 -11.06
CA LEU A 96 2.40 0.35 -9.73
C LEU A 96 2.20 -1.17 -9.64
N LYS A 97 1.10 -1.72 -10.17
CA LYS A 97 0.87 -3.18 -10.19
C LYS A 97 1.92 -3.94 -10.99
N MET A 98 2.40 -3.37 -12.08
CA MET A 98 3.43 -3.97 -12.95
C MET A 98 4.77 -4.16 -12.21
N ILE A 99 5.18 -3.18 -11.38
CA ILE A 99 6.46 -3.23 -10.67
C ILE A 99 6.45 -4.09 -9.42
N ILE A 100 5.29 -4.42 -8.84
CA ILE A 100 5.21 -5.19 -7.58
C ILE A 100 5.83 -6.59 -7.75
N LEU A 101 5.48 -7.31 -8.82
CA LEU A 101 5.97 -8.67 -9.07
C LEU A 101 7.51 -8.74 -9.13
N PRO A 102 8.19 -8.01 -10.04
CA PRO A 102 9.65 -8.06 -10.13
C PRO A 102 10.32 -7.58 -8.85
N LEU A 103 9.80 -6.50 -8.23
CA LEU A 103 10.37 -5.95 -7.01
C LEU A 103 10.31 -6.94 -5.86
N VAL A 104 9.13 -7.48 -5.55
CA VAL A 104 8.93 -8.40 -4.42
C VAL A 104 9.78 -9.66 -4.56
N VAL A 105 9.80 -10.28 -5.74
CA VAL A 105 10.55 -11.52 -5.95
C VAL A 105 12.06 -11.26 -5.83
N CYS A 106 12.58 -10.26 -6.53
CA CYS A 106 14.03 -10.02 -6.55
C CYS A 106 14.54 -9.45 -5.22
N SER A 107 13.82 -8.49 -4.62
CA SER A 107 14.21 -7.89 -3.34
C SER A 107 14.22 -8.90 -2.21
N LEU A 108 13.26 -9.84 -2.18
CA LEU A 108 13.21 -10.88 -1.15
C LEU A 108 14.24 -11.98 -1.38
N ILE A 109 14.49 -12.40 -2.62
CA ILE A 109 15.56 -13.37 -2.91
C ILE A 109 16.91 -12.79 -2.47
N SER A 110 17.23 -11.58 -2.91
CA SER A 110 18.45 -10.86 -2.53
C SER A 110 18.54 -10.62 -1.02
N GLY A 111 17.45 -10.14 -0.41
CA GLY A 111 17.38 -9.90 1.02
C GLY A 111 17.59 -11.16 1.85
N ALA A 112 16.89 -12.25 1.51
CA ALA A 112 17.02 -13.53 2.21
C ALA A 112 18.40 -14.17 1.97
N ALA A 113 18.98 -14.02 0.78
CA ALA A 113 20.31 -14.53 0.48
C ALA A 113 21.44 -13.75 1.18
N SER A 114 21.22 -12.46 1.48
CA SER A 114 22.19 -11.64 2.23
C SER A 114 22.31 -12.03 3.71
N LEU A 115 21.33 -12.78 4.24
CA LEU A 115 21.32 -13.22 5.62
C LEU A 115 22.23 -14.44 5.80
N ASP A 116 23.42 -14.20 6.36
CA ASP A 116 24.36 -15.26 6.62
C ASP A 116 24.01 -16.04 7.90
N THR A 117 23.29 -17.14 7.76
CA THR A 117 22.87 -17.97 8.90
C THR A 117 24.03 -18.53 9.73
N ARG A 118 25.24 -18.60 9.15
CA ARG A 118 26.45 -19.12 9.83
C ARG A 118 27.10 -18.06 10.73
N SER A 119 27.23 -16.81 10.27
CA SER A 119 27.75 -15.72 11.11
C SER A 119 26.70 -15.15 12.08
N LEU A 120 25.40 -15.28 11.76
CA LEU A 120 24.34 -14.88 12.68
C LEU A 120 24.35 -15.71 13.99
N GLY A 121 24.79 -16.97 13.98
CA GLY A 121 24.95 -17.78 15.19
C GLY A 121 23.71 -17.77 16.10
N LYS A 122 23.92 -17.87 17.43
CA LYS A 122 22.81 -17.78 18.41
C LYS A 122 22.25 -16.36 18.55
N LEU A 123 23.09 -15.34 18.40
CA LEU A 123 22.72 -13.94 18.63
C LEU A 123 21.76 -13.43 17.53
N GLY A 124 22.02 -13.78 16.28
CA GLY A 124 21.18 -13.45 15.14
C GLY A 124 19.84 -14.17 15.16
N GLY A 125 19.79 -15.42 15.64
CA GLY A 125 18.53 -16.13 15.88
C GLY A 125 17.65 -15.42 16.91
N ILE A 126 18.24 -14.91 17.99
CA ILE A 126 17.52 -14.09 18.99
C ILE A 126 17.02 -12.79 18.36
N ALA A 127 17.84 -12.10 17.55
CA ALA A 127 17.45 -10.87 16.87
C ALA A 127 16.29 -11.09 15.88
N ILE A 128 16.35 -12.13 15.05
CA ILE A 128 15.25 -12.49 14.13
C ILE A 128 13.98 -12.82 14.92
N SER A 129 14.09 -13.61 15.99
CA SER A 129 12.96 -13.94 16.85
C SER A 129 12.33 -12.69 17.48
N TYR A 130 13.16 -11.77 17.97
CA TYR A 130 12.69 -10.48 18.49
C TYR A 130 11.89 -9.71 17.44
N PHE A 131 12.43 -9.53 16.22
CA PHE A 131 11.74 -8.82 15.15
C PHE A 131 10.42 -9.48 14.75
N LEU A 132 10.38 -10.81 14.65
CA LEU A 132 9.14 -11.53 14.33
C LEU A 132 8.08 -11.35 15.42
N VAL A 133 8.45 -11.52 16.70
CA VAL A 133 7.51 -11.39 17.81
C VAL A 133 6.98 -9.95 17.90
N THR A 134 7.84 -8.93 17.81
CA THR A 134 7.38 -7.54 17.86
C THR A 134 6.48 -7.17 16.69
N THR A 135 6.76 -7.72 15.50
CA THR A 135 5.93 -7.49 14.30
C THR A 135 4.58 -8.19 14.43
N LEU A 136 4.53 -9.41 14.97
CA LEU A 136 3.26 -10.11 15.23
C LEU A 136 2.40 -9.35 16.25
N ILE A 137 3.01 -8.82 17.33
CA ILE A 137 2.31 -7.99 18.30
C ILE A 137 1.78 -6.70 17.64
N ALA A 138 2.59 -6.03 16.81
CA ALA A 138 2.17 -4.84 16.08
C ALA A 138 1.00 -5.11 15.14
N CYS A 139 1.04 -6.19 14.35
CA CYS A 139 -0.05 -6.60 13.47
C CYS A 139 -1.32 -6.94 14.24
N SER A 140 -1.19 -7.65 15.36
CA SER A 140 -2.33 -8.00 16.23
C SER A 140 -3.00 -6.75 16.81
N LEU A 141 -2.20 -5.80 17.28
CA LEU A 141 -2.69 -4.50 17.76
C LEU A 141 -3.39 -3.72 16.64
N ALA A 142 -2.78 -3.63 15.46
CA ALA A 142 -3.35 -2.90 14.32
C ALA A 142 -4.71 -3.46 13.91
N VAL A 143 -4.83 -4.80 13.83
CA VAL A 143 -6.10 -5.47 13.53
C VAL A 143 -7.13 -5.23 14.65
N ALA A 144 -6.74 -5.35 15.92
CA ALA A 144 -7.63 -5.08 17.05
C ALA A 144 -8.17 -3.63 17.04
N LEU A 145 -7.29 -2.64 16.83
CA LEU A 145 -7.68 -1.23 16.71
C LEU A 145 -8.60 -1.00 15.52
N ALA A 146 -8.36 -1.65 14.38
CA ALA A 146 -9.24 -1.57 13.22
C ALA A 146 -10.65 -2.11 13.52
N PHE A 147 -10.79 -3.20 14.27
CA PHE A 147 -12.10 -3.74 14.68
C PHE A 147 -12.81 -2.90 15.74
N ILE A 148 -12.06 -2.20 16.61
CA ILE A 148 -12.63 -1.31 17.63
C ILE A 148 -13.10 0.01 17.02
N ILE A 149 -12.24 0.66 16.23
CA ILE A 149 -12.52 1.99 15.64
C ILE A 149 -13.46 1.86 14.43
N LYS A 150 -13.42 0.72 13.74
CA LYS A 150 -14.17 0.44 12.51
C LYS A 150 -14.07 1.59 11.49
N PRO A 151 -12.85 1.95 11.05
CA PRO A 151 -12.70 2.99 10.05
C PRO A 151 -13.43 2.58 8.77
N GLY A 152 -14.30 3.44 8.25
CA GLY A 152 -15.12 3.13 7.07
C GLY A 152 -16.46 2.42 7.34
N ALA A 153 -16.86 2.21 8.60
CA ALA A 153 -18.21 1.78 8.91
C ALA A 153 -19.24 2.78 8.35
N GLY A 154 -20.12 2.31 7.45
CA GLY A 154 -21.07 3.13 6.69
C GLY A 154 -20.59 3.54 5.29
N ALA A 155 -19.27 3.53 5.02
CA ALA A 155 -18.73 3.81 3.69
C ALA A 155 -18.79 2.61 2.72
N GLY A 156 -19.21 1.43 3.21
CA GLY A 156 -19.32 0.20 2.41
C GLY A 156 -20.38 0.28 1.29
N SER A 157 -21.46 1.05 1.45
CA SER A 157 -22.45 1.27 0.39
C SER A 157 -22.03 2.33 -0.64
N LEU A 158 -20.96 3.07 -0.37
CA LEU A 158 -20.43 4.12 -1.27
C LEU A 158 -19.46 3.57 -2.32
N ASN A 159 -19.01 2.32 -2.19
CA ASN A 159 -18.16 1.65 -3.17
C ASN A 159 -19.03 0.99 -4.25
N SER A 160 -19.61 1.78 -5.15
CA SER A 160 -20.22 1.23 -6.37
C SER A 160 -19.12 0.77 -7.35
N ASN A 161 -18.60 -0.43 -7.13
CA ASN A 161 -18.15 -1.38 -8.16
C ASN A 161 -17.20 -0.96 -9.32
N THR A 162 -16.38 0.09 -9.22
CA THR A 162 -15.52 0.50 -10.37
C THR A 162 -14.01 0.28 -10.22
N LEU A 163 -13.49 -0.15 -9.06
CA LEU A 163 -12.03 -0.30 -8.88
C LEU A 163 -11.42 -1.67 -9.15
N GLY A 164 -12.20 -2.69 -9.50
CA GLY A 164 -11.67 -4.01 -9.89
C GLY A 164 -10.76 -4.68 -8.85
N LEU A 165 -10.70 -4.18 -7.61
CA LEU A 165 -10.08 -4.87 -6.50
C LEU A 165 -11.07 -5.93 -6.00
N ALA A 166 -11.04 -7.08 -6.67
CA ALA A 166 -11.53 -8.39 -6.26
C ALA A 166 -12.75 -8.44 -5.33
N ASN A 167 -13.90 -7.92 -5.79
CA ASN A 167 -15.20 -8.29 -5.22
C ASN A 167 -15.80 -9.43 -6.04
N THR A 168 -15.42 -10.66 -5.70
CA THR A 168 -16.19 -11.85 -6.06
C THR A 168 -16.83 -12.40 -4.78
N ILE A 169 -18.08 -11.99 -4.59
CA ILE A 169 -19.18 -12.63 -3.86
C ILE A 169 -18.90 -12.97 -2.38
N PRO A 170 -19.59 -12.33 -1.40
CA PRO A 170 -19.67 -12.84 -0.04
C PRO A 170 -20.64 -14.04 -0.03
N ILE A 171 -20.18 -15.21 -0.49
CA ILE A 171 -20.74 -16.46 0.04
C ILE A 171 -20.11 -16.58 1.43
N ASN A 172 -20.94 -16.76 2.46
CA ASN A 172 -20.47 -17.04 3.82
C ASN A 172 -19.52 -18.23 3.77
N LYS A 173 -18.23 -17.91 3.74
CA LYS A 173 -17.17 -18.90 3.65
C LYS A 173 -16.89 -19.37 5.05
N GLU A 174 -16.82 -20.68 5.24
CA GLU A 174 -16.42 -21.19 6.54
C GLU A 174 -14.99 -20.72 6.87
N PRO A 175 -14.71 -20.38 8.14
CA PRO A 175 -13.35 -20.00 8.56
C PRO A 175 -12.31 -21.06 8.14
N VAL A 176 -12.69 -22.33 8.19
CA VAL A 176 -11.85 -23.47 7.78
C VAL A 176 -11.44 -23.36 6.31
N ASP A 177 -12.38 -23.08 5.39
CA ASP A 177 -12.04 -22.93 3.97
C ASP A 177 -11.11 -21.75 3.71
N SER A 178 -11.21 -20.68 4.52
CA SER A 178 -10.31 -19.53 4.42
C SER A 178 -8.88 -19.88 4.86
N PHE A 179 -8.73 -20.67 5.92
CA PHE A 179 -7.43 -21.20 6.35
C PHE A 179 -6.85 -22.19 5.34
N LEU A 180 -7.68 -23.07 4.78
CA LEU A 180 -7.25 -24.02 3.74
C LEU A 180 -6.80 -23.28 2.48
N ASP A 181 -7.49 -22.22 2.08
CA ASP A 181 -7.06 -21.37 0.97
C ASP A 181 -5.78 -20.63 1.27
N LEU A 182 -5.59 -20.14 2.50
CA LEU A 182 -4.33 -19.53 2.90
C LEU A 182 -3.17 -20.52 2.73
N ALA A 183 -3.37 -21.77 3.18
CA ALA A 183 -2.37 -22.84 3.03
C ALA A 183 -2.10 -23.21 1.55
N ARG A 184 -3.14 -23.30 0.71
CA ARG A 184 -2.99 -23.54 -0.73
C ARG A 184 -2.27 -22.40 -1.44
N ASN A 185 -2.55 -21.15 -1.05
CA ASN A 185 -1.86 -19.99 -1.61
C ASN A 185 -0.42 -19.86 -1.12
N LEU A 186 -0.09 -20.39 0.06
CA LEU A 186 1.27 -20.43 0.59
C LEU A 186 2.20 -21.28 -0.30
N PHE A 187 1.68 -22.37 -0.86
CA PHE A 187 2.41 -23.26 -1.79
C PHE A 187 1.71 -23.32 -3.15
N PRO A 188 1.97 -22.35 -4.06
CA PRO A 188 1.33 -22.36 -5.37
C PRO A 188 1.74 -23.58 -6.20
N SER A 189 0.80 -24.13 -6.96
CA SER A 189 1.04 -25.25 -7.88
C SER A 189 2.00 -24.88 -9.02
N ASN A 190 2.05 -23.60 -9.40
CA ASN A 190 2.93 -23.09 -10.44
C ASN A 190 3.28 -21.61 -10.18
N LEU A 191 4.57 -21.26 -10.26
CA LEU A 191 5.06 -19.90 -9.98
C LEU A 191 4.64 -18.87 -11.04
N VAL A 192 4.59 -19.29 -12.31
CA VAL A 192 4.17 -18.42 -13.41
C VAL A 192 2.68 -18.11 -13.27
N VAL A 193 1.86 -19.12 -12.97
CA VAL A 193 0.42 -18.93 -12.71
C VAL A 193 0.19 -18.06 -11.47
N ALA A 194 0.97 -18.27 -10.40
CA ALA A 194 0.89 -17.45 -9.18
C ALA A 194 1.14 -15.95 -9.42
N ALA A 195 1.84 -15.59 -10.49
CA ALA A 195 2.07 -14.19 -10.85
C ALA A 195 0.78 -13.44 -11.27
N PHE A 196 -0.26 -14.15 -11.71
CA PHE A 196 -1.50 -13.52 -12.20
C PHE A 196 -2.79 -14.17 -11.67
N ARG A 197 -2.71 -15.33 -11.00
CA ARG A 197 -3.85 -16.02 -10.38
C ARG A 197 -3.57 -16.43 -8.93
N SER A 198 -4.65 -16.53 -8.16
CA SER A 198 -4.66 -17.02 -6.77
C SER A 198 -5.78 -18.04 -6.59
N VAL A 199 -5.66 -18.90 -5.59
CA VAL A 199 -6.63 -19.97 -5.34
C VAL A 199 -7.69 -19.47 -4.37
N ARG A 200 -8.96 -19.69 -4.69
CA ARG A 200 -10.09 -19.44 -3.80
C ARG A 200 -11.08 -20.61 -3.86
N SER A 201 -11.38 -21.21 -2.72
CA SER A 201 -12.52 -22.11 -2.54
C SER A 201 -13.82 -21.33 -2.72
N THR A 202 -14.60 -21.73 -3.73
CA THR A 202 -15.98 -21.29 -3.95
C THR A 202 -16.91 -22.44 -3.58
N GLY A 203 -17.90 -22.18 -2.74
CA GLY A 203 -18.96 -23.14 -2.44
C GLY A 203 -19.79 -23.36 -3.69
N VAL A 204 -19.62 -24.51 -4.36
CA VAL A 204 -20.48 -24.86 -5.48
C VAL A 204 -21.71 -25.53 -4.90
N ILE A 205 -22.87 -24.92 -5.14
CA ILE A 205 -24.16 -25.56 -4.89
C ILE A 205 -24.31 -26.61 -5.97
N LEU A 206 -24.11 -27.88 -5.61
CA LEU A 206 -24.40 -28.99 -6.51
C LEU A 206 -25.92 -29.09 -6.65
N SER A 207 -26.50 -28.29 -7.54
CA SER A 207 -27.92 -28.37 -7.84
C SER A 207 -28.19 -29.70 -8.55
N PHE A 208 -28.64 -30.71 -7.80
CA PHE A 208 -29.18 -31.98 -8.32
C PHE A 208 -30.46 -31.81 -9.18
N LEU A 209 -30.79 -30.57 -9.57
CA LEU A 209 -32.05 -30.16 -10.20
C LEU A 209 -32.29 -30.60 -11.67
N PRO A 210 -31.30 -30.90 -12.55
CA PRO A 210 -31.65 -31.21 -13.95
C PRO A 210 -32.24 -32.62 -14.14
N VAL A 211 -31.93 -33.57 -13.24
CA VAL A 211 -32.44 -34.95 -13.33
C VAL A 211 -33.90 -35.01 -12.89
N PHE A 212 -34.24 -34.41 -11.74
CA PHE A 212 -35.60 -34.41 -11.22
C PHE A 212 -36.58 -33.57 -12.06
N GLY A 213 -36.14 -32.43 -12.61
CA GLY A 213 -36.96 -31.62 -13.51
C GLY A 213 -37.32 -32.34 -14.81
N SER A 214 -36.38 -33.10 -15.37
CA SER A 214 -36.59 -33.91 -16.57
C SER A 214 -37.55 -35.08 -16.30
N VAL A 215 -37.41 -35.75 -15.15
CA VAL A 215 -38.34 -36.82 -14.71
C VAL A 215 -39.74 -36.26 -14.47
N TYR A 216 -39.89 -35.10 -13.82
CA TYR A 216 -41.19 -34.45 -13.59
C TYR A 216 -41.90 -34.10 -14.89
N LYS A 217 -41.17 -33.57 -15.88
CA LYS A 217 -41.72 -33.20 -17.19
C LYS A 217 -42.15 -34.43 -18.01
N ILE A 218 -41.41 -35.54 -17.91
CA ILE A 218 -41.75 -36.82 -18.57
C ILE A 218 -42.95 -37.47 -17.89
N LEU A 219 -43.03 -37.42 -16.55
CA LEU A 219 -44.12 -38.04 -15.80
C LEU A 219 -45.42 -37.23 -15.92
N GLY A 220 -45.33 -35.89 -15.91
CA GLY A 220 -46.48 -34.99 -16.08
C GLY A 220 -47.09 -35.05 -17.49
N SER A 221 -46.29 -35.30 -18.53
CA SER A 221 -46.79 -35.44 -19.90
C SER A 221 -47.48 -36.79 -20.17
N ARG A 222 -47.31 -37.79 -19.29
CA ARG A 222 -47.95 -39.12 -19.40
C ARG A 222 -49.26 -39.27 -18.60
N LEU A 223 -49.63 -38.31 -17.75
CA LEU A 223 -50.71 -38.43 -16.76
C LEU A 223 -51.96 -37.55 -17.02
N HIS A 224 -52.14 -37.01 -18.23
CA HIS A 224 -53.25 -36.12 -18.58
C HIS A 224 -54.59 -36.85 -18.86
N ARG A 225 -54.98 -37.83 -18.02
CA ARG A 225 -56.25 -38.56 -18.21
C ARG A 225 -56.84 -39.23 -16.97
N ASP A 226 -56.90 -38.56 -15.82
CA ASP A 226 -57.99 -38.79 -14.84
C ASP A 226 -57.99 -37.73 -13.74
N SER A 227 -59.15 -37.17 -13.36
CA SER A 227 -59.26 -35.88 -12.65
C SER A 227 -59.30 -35.93 -11.11
N SER A 228 -59.02 -37.07 -10.47
CA SER A 228 -59.02 -37.16 -9.00
C SER A 228 -57.76 -37.83 -8.42
N HIS A 229 -57.26 -38.90 -9.05
CA HIS A 229 -56.04 -39.58 -8.60
C HIS A 229 -54.74 -38.83 -8.95
N THR A 230 -54.76 -38.00 -9.99
CA THR A 230 -53.62 -37.17 -10.40
C THR A 230 -53.35 -36.03 -9.43
N PHE A 231 -54.39 -35.42 -8.85
CA PHE A 231 -54.23 -34.37 -7.85
C PHE A 231 -53.58 -34.89 -6.58
N TRP A 232 -53.97 -36.08 -6.12
CA TRP A 232 -53.38 -36.73 -4.93
C TRP A 232 -51.91 -37.14 -5.15
N PHE A 233 -51.57 -37.56 -6.37
CA PHE A 233 -50.19 -37.86 -6.76
C PHE A 233 -49.34 -36.60 -6.92
N ILE A 234 -49.87 -35.53 -7.52
CA ILE A 234 -49.20 -34.24 -7.65
C ILE A 234 -48.99 -33.62 -6.27
N SER A 235 -49.97 -33.71 -5.37
CA SER A 235 -49.83 -33.24 -4.00
C SER A 235 -48.85 -34.09 -3.19
N HIS A 236 -48.80 -35.42 -3.41
CA HIS A 236 -47.80 -36.28 -2.79
C HIS A 236 -46.38 -36.00 -3.29
N ILE A 237 -46.18 -35.75 -4.59
CA ILE A 237 -44.88 -35.34 -5.12
C ILE A 237 -44.49 -33.95 -4.61
N ALA A 238 -45.44 -33.01 -4.48
CA ALA A 238 -45.22 -31.72 -3.84
C ALA A 238 -44.81 -31.90 -2.36
N GLN A 239 -45.36 -32.89 -1.66
CA GLN A 239 -44.95 -33.27 -0.30
C GLN A 239 -43.56 -33.92 -0.27
N ILE A 240 -43.21 -34.75 -1.24
CA ILE A 240 -41.85 -35.34 -1.37
C ILE A 240 -40.79 -34.26 -1.62
N LYS A 241 -41.14 -33.20 -2.36
CA LYS A 241 -40.30 -32.01 -2.54
C LYS A 241 -39.99 -31.31 -1.20
N GLN A 242 -40.86 -31.48 -0.20
CA GLN A 242 -40.73 -30.90 1.14
C GLN A 242 -40.12 -31.87 2.16
N SER A 243 -40.19 -33.18 1.95
CA SER A 243 -39.56 -34.19 2.81
C SER A 243 -38.09 -34.44 2.48
N MET A 244 -37.65 -34.14 1.25
CA MET A 244 -36.23 -33.96 0.97
C MET A 244 -35.81 -32.58 1.43
N ASN A 245 -35.47 -32.46 2.73
CA ASN A 245 -34.37 -31.60 3.13
C ASN A 245 -33.14 -32.11 2.35
N LEU A 246 -33.05 -31.75 1.07
CA LEU A 246 -31.79 -31.78 0.35
C LEU A 246 -30.96 -30.72 1.06
N GLU A 247 -30.30 -31.14 2.15
CA GLU A 247 -29.14 -30.44 2.66
C GLU A 247 -28.28 -30.17 1.45
N LEU A 248 -28.29 -28.89 1.09
CA LEU A 248 -27.64 -28.38 -0.08
C LEU A 248 -26.15 -28.49 0.23
N LEU A 249 -25.56 -29.67 -0.03
CA LEU A 249 -24.16 -29.97 0.23
C LEU A 249 -23.32 -29.00 -0.61
N GLN A 250 -22.97 -27.87 0.00
CA GLN A 250 -21.98 -26.96 -0.53
C GLN A 250 -20.63 -27.66 -0.36
N VAL A 251 -20.12 -28.22 -1.44
CA VAL A 251 -18.76 -28.74 -1.46
C VAL A 251 -17.84 -27.58 -1.86
N PRO A 252 -16.86 -27.19 -1.01
CA PRO A 252 -15.93 -26.13 -1.35
C PRO A 252 -14.97 -26.63 -2.42
N MET A 253 -15.15 -26.15 -3.66
CA MET A 253 -14.25 -26.45 -4.77
C MET A 253 -13.21 -25.34 -4.89
N ALA A 254 -11.93 -25.71 -4.85
CA ALA A 254 -10.84 -24.77 -5.08
C ALA A 254 -10.82 -24.37 -6.56
N THR A 255 -10.95 -23.07 -6.84
CA THR A 255 -10.87 -22.51 -8.19
C THR A 255 -9.79 -21.44 -8.26
N GLU A 256 -9.18 -21.28 -9.43
CA GLU A 256 -8.24 -20.18 -9.66
C GLU A 256 -9.00 -18.91 -10.03
N ILE A 257 -8.77 -17.84 -9.28
CA ILE A 257 -9.31 -16.51 -9.54
C ILE A 257 -8.20 -15.59 -10.07
N GLU A 258 -8.59 -14.60 -10.87
CA GLU A 258 -7.67 -13.56 -11.33
C GLU A 258 -7.19 -12.70 -10.16
N GLY A 259 -5.89 -12.52 -10.07
CA GLY A 259 -5.23 -11.78 -9.00
C GLY A 259 -3.92 -12.45 -8.58
N MET A 260 -2.85 -11.66 -8.50
CA MET A 260 -1.52 -12.14 -8.14
C MET A 260 -1.50 -12.77 -6.73
N ASN A 261 -1.00 -14.00 -6.63
CA ASN A 261 -0.75 -14.67 -5.36
C ASN A 261 0.58 -14.17 -4.74
N ILE A 262 0.54 -12.97 -4.15
CA ILE A 262 1.70 -12.34 -3.52
C ILE A 262 2.26 -13.21 -2.39
N LEU A 263 1.38 -13.84 -1.60
CA LEU A 263 1.78 -14.68 -0.46
C LEU A 263 2.69 -15.83 -0.89
N GLY A 264 2.28 -16.59 -1.91
CA GLY A 264 3.06 -17.71 -2.43
C GLY A 264 4.40 -17.28 -3.03
N LEU A 265 4.41 -16.15 -3.74
CA LEU A 265 5.63 -15.59 -4.33
C LEU A 265 6.62 -15.11 -3.27
N VAL A 266 6.13 -14.47 -2.20
CA VAL A 266 6.95 -14.03 -1.05
C VAL A 266 7.60 -15.23 -0.38
N LEU A 267 6.83 -16.29 -0.08
CA LEU A 267 7.39 -17.48 0.55
C LEU A 267 8.43 -18.15 -0.34
N PHE A 268 8.09 -18.36 -1.63
CA PHE A 268 9.02 -18.95 -2.59
C PHE A 268 10.31 -18.14 -2.67
N ALA A 269 10.23 -16.81 -2.80
CA ALA A 269 11.39 -15.92 -2.90
C ALA A 269 12.30 -16.02 -1.66
N ILE A 270 11.73 -16.07 -0.46
CA ILE A 270 12.51 -16.21 0.79
C ILE A 270 13.20 -17.59 0.84
N VAL A 271 12.46 -18.67 0.60
CA VAL A 271 13.02 -20.03 0.64
C VAL A 271 14.11 -20.20 -0.43
N PHE A 272 13.87 -19.66 -1.63
CA PHE A 272 14.82 -19.69 -2.73
C PHE A 272 16.07 -18.85 -2.43
N GLY A 273 15.93 -17.65 -1.87
CA GLY A 273 17.08 -16.84 -1.44
C GLY A 273 17.94 -17.54 -0.39
N ILE A 274 17.32 -18.20 0.59
CA ILE A 274 18.04 -19.03 1.58
C ILE A 274 18.74 -20.22 0.90
N ALA A 275 18.10 -20.87 -0.08
CA ALA A 275 18.71 -21.97 -0.83
C ALA A 275 19.92 -21.51 -1.66
N LEU A 276 19.83 -20.36 -2.36
CA LEU A 276 20.97 -19.76 -3.07
C LEU A 276 22.14 -19.48 -2.15
N ARG A 277 21.87 -18.96 -0.94
CA ARG A 277 22.93 -18.72 0.04
C ARG A 277 23.61 -20.02 0.50
N LYS A 278 22.86 -21.12 0.61
CA LYS A 278 23.41 -22.44 0.98
C LYS A 278 24.28 -23.07 -0.12
N LEU A 279 24.08 -22.72 -1.39
CA LEU A 279 24.92 -23.18 -2.51
C LEU A 279 26.33 -22.55 -2.51
N GLY A 280 26.58 -21.54 -1.67
CA GLY A 280 27.89 -20.90 -1.55
C GLY A 280 28.32 -20.24 -2.88
N PRO A 281 29.49 -20.58 -3.45
CA PRO A 281 30.00 -19.93 -4.65
C PRO A 281 29.10 -20.15 -5.89
N GLU A 282 28.41 -21.29 -5.99
CA GLU A 282 27.52 -21.57 -7.12
C GLU A 282 26.26 -20.67 -7.11
N GLY A 283 25.81 -20.25 -5.93
CA GLY A 283 24.65 -19.38 -5.78
C GLY A 283 24.96 -17.89 -5.96
N GLU A 284 26.24 -17.51 -5.91
CA GLU A 284 26.65 -16.10 -5.89
C GLU A 284 26.29 -15.35 -7.18
N GLU A 285 26.45 -16.00 -8.33
CA GLU A 285 26.11 -15.40 -9.63
C GLU A 285 24.60 -15.11 -9.76
N LEU A 286 23.74 -16.00 -9.26
CA LEU A 286 22.31 -15.77 -9.22
C LEU A 286 21.94 -14.64 -8.23
N ILE A 287 22.59 -14.56 -7.08
CA ILE A 287 22.37 -13.46 -6.13
C ILE A 287 22.77 -12.11 -6.75
N LYS A 288 23.90 -12.05 -7.47
CA LYS A 288 24.32 -10.85 -8.22
C LYS A 288 23.30 -10.47 -9.28
N PHE A 289 22.77 -11.44 -10.02
CA PHE A 289 21.70 -11.21 -11.00
C PHE A 289 20.46 -10.59 -10.34
N PHE A 290 19.94 -11.17 -9.24
CA PHE A 290 18.76 -10.63 -8.56
C PHE A 290 19.00 -9.25 -7.95
N ASN A 291 20.22 -8.98 -7.44
CA ASN A 291 20.61 -7.66 -6.97
C ASN A 291 20.59 -6.62 -8.10
N ALA A 292 21.23 -6.93 -9.24
CA ALA A 292 21.25 -6.03 -10.40
C ALA A 292 19.84 -5.79 -10.95
N PHE A 293 19.00 -6.82 -10.97
CA PHE A 293 17.61 -6.71 -11.41
C PHE A 293 16.76 -5.88 -10.45
N ASN A 294 16.97 -6.02 -9.14
CA ASN A 294 16.32 -5.18 -8.12
C ASN A 294 16.72 -3.71 -8.30
N GLU A 295 18.01 -3.42 -8.49
CA GLU A 295 18.50 -2.06 -8.72
C GLU A 295 17.89 -1.44 -10.00
N ALA A 296 17.84 -2.22 -11.10
CA ALA A 296 17.17 -1.78 -12.33
C ALA A 296 15.68 -1.50 -12.11
N THR A 297 15.01 -2.31 -11.28
CA THR A 297 13.60 -2.10 -10.93
C THR A 297 13.40 -0.82 -10.12
N MET A 298 14.33 -0.47 -9.22
CA MET A 298 14.30 0.79 -8.47
C MET A 298 14.43 2.02 -9.37
N VAL A 299 15.16 1.93 -10.48
CA VAL A 299 15.19 3.00 -11.51
C VAL A 299 13.81 3.19 -12.14
N LEU A 300 13.09 2.11 -12.46
CA LEU A 300 11.71 2.19 -12.96
C LEU A 300 10.78 2.83 -11.93
N VAL A 301 10.93 2.49 -10.64
CA VAL A 301 10.18 3.14 -9.55
C VAL A 301 10.41 4.64 -9.56
N SER A 302 11.66 5.09 -9.72
CA SER A 302 11.99 6.51 -9.78
C SER A 302 11.27 7.24 -10.93
N TRP A 303 11.19 6.64 -12.12
CA TRP A 303 10.44 7.22 -13.24
C TRP A 303 8.93 7.28 -12.96
N ILE A 304 8.37 6.23 -12.34
CA ILE A 304 6.95 6.21 -11.95
C ILE A 304 6.67 7.29 -10.90
N MET A 305 7.58 7.53 -9.96
CA MET A 305 7.43 8.58 -8.93
C MET A 305 7.29 9.99 -9.52
N TRP A 306 7.82 10.27 -10.70
CA TRP A 306 7.58 11.53 -11.41
C TRP A 306 6.16 11.63 -11.99
N TYR A 307 5.52 10.51 -12.31
CA TYR A 307 4.14 10.46 -12.77
C TYR A 307 3.12 10.49 -11.62
N VAL A 308 3.52 10.03 -10.42
CA VAL A 308 2.68 9.94 -9.21
C VAL A 308 1.86 11.22 -8.92
N PRO A 309 2.40 12.44 -8.96
CA PRO A 309 1.62 13.65 -8.67
C PRO A 309 0.41 13.83 -9.58
N ILE A 310 0.58 13.55 -10.88
CA ILE A 310 -0.48 13.63 -11.88
C ILE A 310 -1.49 12.49 -11.66
N GLY A 311 -1.00 11.26 -11.49
CA GLY A 311 -1.86 10.10 -11.27
C GLY A 311 -2.72 10.24 -10.01
N ILE A 312 -2.15 10.70 -8.88
CA ILE A 312 -2.87 10.91 -7.63
C ILE A 312 -3.92 12.02 -7.77
N MET A 313 -3.62 13.11 -8.48
CA MET A 313 -4.59 14.19 -8.72
C MET A 313 -5.88 13.67 -9.37
N PHE A 314 -5.77 12.92 -10.48
CA PHE A 314 -6.93 12.35 -11.17
C PHE A 314 -7.57 11.18 -10.41
N LEU A 315 -6.78 10.40 -9.67
CA LEU A 315 -7.29 9.30 -8.85
C LEU A 315 -8.13 9.82 -7.68
N VAL A 316 -7.64 10.81 -6.93
CA VAL A 316 -8.38 11.46 -5.84
C VAL A 316 -9.60 12.19 -6.39
N GLY A 317 -9.44 12.95 -7.47
CA GLY A 317 -10.55 13.65 -8.11
C GLY A 317 -11.67 12.71 -8.54
N SER A 318 -11.34 11.62 -9.26
CA SER A 318 -12.35 10.67 -9.74
C SER A 318 -13.06 9.94 -8.60
N LYS A 319 -12.35 9.57 -7.52
CA LYS A 319 -12.97 9.00 -6.31
C LYS A 319 -13.99 9.94 -5.65
N ILE A 320 -13.72 11.25 -5.65
CA ILE A 320 -14.62 12.24 -5.05
C ILE A 320 -15.89 12.41 -5.89
N VAL A 321 -15.79 12.36 -7.23
CA VAL A 321 -16.97 12.45 -8.10
C VAL A 321 -17.85 11.21 -7.99
N GLU A 322 -17.26 10.02 -7.87
CA GLU A 322 -18.02 8.78 -7.71
C GLU A 322 -18.76 8.68 -6.37
N MET A 323 -18.26 9.33 -5.32
CA MET A 323 -18.83 9.21 -3.98
C MET A 323 -19.99 10.18 -3.77
N GLU A 324 -21.17 9.66 -3.40
CA GLU A 324 -22.37 10.46 -3.12
C GLU A 324 -22.24 11.31 -1.85
N ASP A 325 -21.43 10.92 -0.86
CA ASP A 325 -21.23 11.68 0.39
C ASP A 325 -19.73 11.91 0.67
N VAL A 326 -19.28 13.14 0.43
CA VAL A 326 -17.89 13.56 0.67
C VAL A 326 -17.59 13.66 2.17
N VAL A 327 -18.58 14.01 2.99
CA VAL A 327 -18.39 14.12 4.44
C VAL A 327 -18.15 12.74 5.04
N LEU A 328 -18.88 11.74 4.58
CA LEU A 328 -18.67 10.34 4.99
C LEU A 328 -17.30 9.81 4.54
N LEU A 329 -16.83 10.15 3.33
CA LEU A 329 -15.47 9.82 2.87
C LEU A 329 -14.42 10.43 3.81
N VAL A 330 -14.46 11.75 4.01
CA VAL A 330 -13.48 12.48 4.82
C VAL A 330 -13.49 11.97 6.26
N THR A 331 -14.67 11.70 6.82
CA THR A 331 -14.80 11.12 8.17
C THR A 331 -14.22 9.72 8.24
N SER A 332 -14.45 8.88 7.22
CA SER A 332 -13.92 7.52 7.17
C SER A 332 -12.40 7.49 7.03
N LEU A 333 -11.85 8.34 6.17
CA LEU A 333 -10.41 8.52 6.00
C LEU A 333 -9.78 9.11 7.28
N GLY A 334 -10.44 10.08 7.90
CA GLY A 334 -10.01 10.68 9.17
C GLY A 334 -9.92 9.63 10.29
N LYS A 335 -10.94 8.78 10.43
CA LYS A 335 -10.92 7.64 11.37
C LYS A 335 -9.79 6.66 11.07
N TYR A 336 -9.51 6.39 9.79
CA TYR A 336 -8.40 5.52 9.37
C TYR A 336 -7.04 6.13 9.76
N ILE A 337 -6.81 7.41 9.43
CA ILE A 337 -5.56 8.12 9.77
C ILE A 337 -5.38 8.16 11.29
N PHE A 338 -6.43 8.50 12.04
CA PHE A 338 -6.41 8.50 13.49
C PHE A 338 -6.07 7.12 14.06
N ALA A 339 -6.72 6.05 13.58
CA ALA A 339 -6.43 4.68 14.00
C ALA A 339 -4.99 4.26 13.72
N SER A 340 -4.46 4.62 12.54
CA SER A 340 -3.07 4.33 12.16
C SER A 340 -2.07 5.05 13.05
N ILE A 341 -2.22 6.37 13.25
CA ILE A 341 -1.34 7.16 14.12
C ILE A 341 -1.41 6.64 15.56
N LEU A 342 -2.61 6.38 16.07
CA LEU A 342 -2.82 5.82 17.40
C LEU A 342 -2.12 4.46 17.56
N GLY A 343 -2.21 3.58 16.55
CA GLY A 343 -1.51 2.30 16.54
C GLY A 343 0.00 2.44 16.62
N HIS A 344 0.60 3.37 15.86
CA HIS A 344 2.03 3.65 15.91
C HIS A 344 2.46 4.24 17.26
N ILE A 345 1.65 5.12 17.85
CA ILE A 345 1.91 5.69 19.19
C ILE A 345 1.86 4.59 20.26
N ILE A 346 0.88 3.70 20.22
CA ILE A 346 0.78 2.61 21.21
C ILE A 346 1.93 1.62 21.03
N GLN A 347 2.23 1.21 19.80
CA GLN A 347 3.31 0.26 19.52
C GLN A 347 4.68 0.85 19.90
N GLY A 348 4.99 2.06 19.41
CA GLY A 348 6.28 2.71 19.59
C GLY A 348 6.47 3.34 20.97
N GLY A 349 5.42 3.91 21.55
CA GLY A 349 5.47 4.65 22.81
C GLY A 349 5.15 3.83 24.06
N ILE A 350 4.45 2.69 23.93
CA ILE A 350 4.04 1.87 25.08
C ILE A 350 4.59 0.46 24.97
N ILE A 351 4.29 -0.27 23.90
CA ILE A 351 4.62 -1.71 23.79
C ILE A 351 6.13 -1.93 23.69
N LEU A 352 6.83 -1.25 22.78
CA LEU A 352 8.28 -1.40 22.65
C LEU A 352 9.03 -0.98 23.94
N PRO A 353 8.70 0.15 24.61
CA PRO A 353 9.26 0.50 25.91
C PRO A 353 8.98 -0.52 27.00
N LEU A 354 7.77 -1.09 27.04
CA LEU A 354 7.40 -2.13 28.02
C LEU A 354 8.22 -3.40 27.81
N ILE A 355 8.36 -3.84 26.55
CA ILE A 355 9.22 -4.98 26.20
C ILE A 355 10.66 -4.71 26.62
N TYR A 356 11.20 -3.52 26.31
CA TYR A 356 12.54 -3.13 26.73
C TYR A 356 12.71 -3.16 28.25
N PHE A 357 11.76 -2.58 29.00
CA PHE A 357 11.77 -2.58 30.46
C PHE A 357 11.67 -4.00 31.05
N ALA A 358 10.84 -4.86 30.46
CA ALA A 358 10.67 -6.24 30.93
C ALA A 358 11.98 -7.04 30.88
N PHE A 359 12.75 -6.91 29.78
CA PHE A 359 14.01 -7.65 29.60
C PHE A 359 15.23 -6.97 30.23
N THR A 360 15.34 -5.64 30.16
CA THR A 360 16.54 -4.92 30.63
C THR A 360 16.40 -4.38 32.05
N ARG A 361 15.17 -4.27 32.58
CA ARG A 361 14.82 -3.63 33.86
C ARG A 361 15.36 -2.20 34.02
N LYS A 362 15.68 -1.54 32.91
CA LYS A 362 16.16 -0.14 32.86
C LYS A 362 15.08 0.77 32.28
N ASN A 363 15.12 2.05 32.63
CA ASN A 363 14.17 3.04 32.12
C ASN A 363 14.28 3.15 30.58
N PRO A 364 13.25 2.76 29.81
CA PRO A 364 13.28 2.82 28.34
C PRO A 364 13.30 4.25 27.80
N PHE A 365 12.73 5.21 28.52
CA PHE A 365 12.62 6.59 28.02
C PHE A 365 13.97 7.30 27.99
N THR A 366 14.89 6.96 28.90
CA THR A 366 16.27 7.47 28.85
C THR A 366 16.98 7.00 27.58
N PHE A 367 16.73 5.75 27.16
CA PHE A 367 17.27 5.21 25.91
C PHE A 367 16.62 5.86 24.68
N LEU A 368 15.29 6.01 24.66
CA LEU A 368 14.56 6.68 23.56
C LEU A 368 14.99 8.14 23.36
N LEU A 369 15.25 8.88 24.44
CA LEU A 369 15.75 10.26 24.35
C LEU A 369 17.09 10.36 23.62
N GLY A 370 17.96 9.35 23.77
CA GLY A 370 19.22 9.26 23.03
C GLY A 370 19.05 8.99 21.53
N LEU A 371 17.88 8.50 21.10
CA LEU A 371 17.55 8.18 19.71
C LEU A 371 16.70 9.25 19.01
N LEU A 372 16.40 10.36 19.67
CA LEU A 372 15.58 11.42 19.09
C LEU A 372 16.16 11.99 17.78
N THR A 373 17.48 12.15 17.68
CA THR A 373 18.12 12.67 16.47
C THR A 373 17.97 11.69 15.28
N PRO A 374 18.27 10.39 15.42
CA PRO A 374 17.93 9.39 14.40
C PRO A 374 16.44 9.35 14.04
N PHE A 375 15.53 9.43 15.01
CA PHE A 375 14.09 9.44 14.73
C PHE A 375 13.63 10.69 13.99
N ALA A 376 14.13 11.86 14.37
CA ALA A 376 13.87 13.10 13.66
C ALA A 376 14.41 13.05 12.22
N THR A 377 15.58 12.42 12.04
CA THR A 377 16.17 12.21 10.71
C THR A 377 15.31 11.26 9.88
N ALA A 378 14.94 10.08 10.42
CA ALA A 378 14.09 9.10 9.74
C ALA A 378 12.70 9.68 9.41
N PHE A 379 12.13 10.49 10.30
CA PHE A 379 10.88 11.21 10.05
C PHE A 379 11.03 12.27 8.95
N ALA A 380 12.16 12.96 8.88
CA ALA A 380 12.42 13.97 7.85
C ALA A 380 12.70 13.34 6.47
N THR A 381 13.36 12.18 6.42
CA THR A 381 13.71 11.50 5.17
C THR A 381 12.62 10.55 4.68
N CYS A 382 11.69 10.10 5.54
CA CYS A 382 10.67 9.09 5.24
C CYS A 382 11.25 7.83 4.56
N SER A 383 12.48 7.46 4.92
CA SER A 383 13.26 6.37 4.33
C SER A 383 14.03 5.61 5.38
#